data_AF-A0A834LW97-F1
#
_entry.id   AF-A0A834LW97-F1
#
_cell.length_a   1.000
_cell.length_b   1.000
_cell.length_c   1.000
_cell.angle_alpha   90.00
_cell.angle_beta   90.00
_cell.angle_gamma   90.00
#
_symmetry.space_group_name_H-M   'P 1'
#
loop_
_entity.id
_entity.type
_entity.pdbx_description
1 polymer ?
#
loop_
_entity_poly.entity_id
_entity_poly.type
_entity_poly.pdbx_seq_one_letter_code
_entity_poly.pdbx_strand_id
1 'polypeptide(L)' 'MKTAAATVELVFIPFPATGHLVSTVEMAKQLVCRDHRLSITVLIIEMPFDKSKASSSTQSQLLAVAVEEQL' A
#
# COMPACT_ATOMS: atom_id res chain seq x y z
N MET A 1 -5.76 19.26 36.98
CA MET A 1 -6.59 18.78 35.85
C MET A 1 -5.72 17.91 34.96
N LYS A 2 -6.02 16.62 34.82
CA LYS A 2 -5.25 15.69 33.98
C LYS A 2 -5.95 15.63 32.63
N THR A 3 -5.40 16.28 31.62
CA THR A 3 -5.89 16.15 30.26
C THR A 3 -5.50 14.74 29.78
N ALA A 4 -6.48 13.85 29.61
CA ALA A 4 -6.25 12.61 28.90
C ALA A 4 -5.96 12.99 27.45
N ALA A 5 -4.71 12.87 27.02
CA ALA A 5 -4.33 13.12 25.64
C ALA A 5 -4.99 12.05 24.77
N ALA A 6 -6.04 12.42 24.03
CA ALA A 6 -6.68 11.52 23.07
C ALA A 6 -5.76 11.34 21.86
N THR A 7 -5.26 10.11 21.69
CA THR A 7 -4.53 9.64 20.51
C THR A 7 -5.49 9.37 19.36
N VAL A 8 -5.08 9.69 18.14
CA VAL A 8 -5.83 9.48 16.91
C VAL A 8 -5.14 8.39 16.11
N GLU A 9 -5.89 7.37 15.72
CA GLU A 9 -5.37 6.27 14.90
C GLU A 9 -5.70 6.53 13.43
N LEU A 10 -4.67 6.45 12.57
CA LEU A 10 -4.79 6.60 11.12
C LEU A 10 -4.24 5.35 10.43
N VAL A 11 -5.03 4.79 9.52
CA VAL A 11 -4.64 3.62 8.73
C VAL A 11 -4.51 4.03 7.27
N PHE A 12 -3.33 3.87 6.69
CA PHE A 12 -3.10 3.99 5.25
C PHE A 12 -3.33 2.64 4.57
N ILE A 13 -4.07 2.66 3.46
CA ILE A 13 -4.30 1.51 2.57
C ILE A 13 -3.71 1.85 1.20
N PRO A 14 -2.39 1.71 1.02
CA PRO A 14 -1.73 1.98 -0.25
C PRO A 14 -2.02 0.89 -1.27
N PHE A 15 -1.91 1.24 -2.55
CA PHE A 15 -1.82 0.24 -3.62
C PHE A 15 -0.51 -0.54 -3.48
N PRO A 16 -0.49 -1.87 -3.66
CA PRO A 16 0.69 -2.67 -3.38
C PRO A 16 1.65 -2.65 -4.58
N ALA A 17 2.40 -1.57 -4.64
CA ALA A 17 3.53 -1.38 -5.53
C ALA A 17 4.60 -0.56 -4.79
N THR A 18 5.88 -0.86 -5.03
CA THR A 18 7.00 -0.30 -4.25
C THR A 18 6.98 1.23 -4.19
N GLY A 19 6.71 1.90 -5.32
CA GLY A 19 6.64 3.37 -5.36
C GLY A 19 5.52 3.96 -4.50
N HIS A 20 4.37 3.28 -4.44
CA HIS A 20 3.25 3.69 -3.60
C HIS A 20 3.59 3.51 -2.11
N LEU A 21 4.21 2.38 -1.74
CA LEU A 21 4.62 2.13 -0.35
C LEU A 21 5.64 3.16 0.15
N VAL A 22 6.68 3.45 -0.63
CA VAL A 22 7.71 4.43 -0.25
C VAL A 22 7.07 5.81 -0.02
N SER A 23 6.21 6.25 -0.94
CA SER A 23 5.54 7.55 -0.84
C SER A 23 4.60 7.62 0.37
N THR A 24 3.86 6.55 0.65
CA THR A 24 2.97 6.47 1.83
C THR A 24 3.76 6.49 3.14
N VAL A 25 4.92 5.81 3.21
CA VAL A 25 5.76 5.80 4.41
C VAL A 25 6.39 7.18 4.65
N GLU A 26 6.90 7.84 3.61
CA GLU A 26 7.44 9.20 3.71
C GLU A 26 6.36 10.18 4.21
N MET A 27 5.13 10.10 3.68
CA MET A 27 3.99 10.89 4.16
C MET A 27 3.66 10.57 5.63
N ALA A 28 3.59 9.29 6.01
CA ALA A 28 3.30 8.88 7.38
C ALA A 28 4.33 9.45 8.37
N LYS A 29 5.63 9.36 8.03
CA LYS A 29 6.72 9.93 8.84
C LYS A 29 6.55 11.44 9.01
N GLN A 30 6.24 12.15 7.92
CA GLN A 30 5.98 13.58 7.93
C GLN A 30 4.78 13.98 8.81
N LEU A 31 3.73 13.16 8.87
CA LEU A 31 2.55 13.40 9.70
C LEU A 31 2.82 13.16 11.19
N VAL A 32 3.48 12.06 11.54
CA VAL A 32 3.86 11.76 12.94
C VAL A 32 4.82 12.82 13.49
N CYS A 33 5.73 13.34 12.67
CA CYS A 33 6.61 14.44 13.08
C CYS A 33 5.87 15.75 13.36
N ARG A 34 4.68 15.96 12.76
CA ARG A 34 3.89 17.19 12.93
C ARG A 34 2.89 17.10 14.08
N ASP A 35 2.30 15.93 14.31
CA ASP A 35 1.35 15.72 15.40
C ASP A 35 1.66 14.44 16.17
N HIS A 36 2.15 14.62 17.40
CA HIS A 36 2.50 13.54 18.34
C HIS A 36 1.30 12.74 18.84
N ARG A 37 0.07 13.19 18.56
CA ARG A 37 -1.16 12.47 18.90
C ARG A 37 -1.53 11.44 17.83
N LEU A 38 -0.89 11.45 16.67
CA LEU A 38 -1.14 10.50 15.60
C LEU A 38 -0.35 9.20 15.81
N SER A 39 -1.07 8.08 15.81
CA SER A 39 -0.53 6.75 15.61
C SER A 39 -0.91 6.30 14.21
N ILE A 40 0.09 5.99 13.37
CA ILE A 40 -0.14 5.66 11.96
C ILE A 40 0.24 4.21 11.70
N THR A 41 -0.68 3.47 11.07
CA THR A 41 -0.46 2.12 10.54
C THR A 41 -0.49 2.15 9.02
N VAL A 42 0.48 1.51 8.37
CA VAL A 42 0.50 1.34 6.91
C VAL A 42 0.23 -0.13 6.60
N LEU A 43 -0.86 -0.42 5.91
CA LEU A 43 -1.21 -1.78 5.52
C LEU A 43 -0.39 -2.21 4.30
N ILE A 44 0.36 -3.30 4.42
CA ILE A 44 1.07 -3.91 3.29
C ILE A 44 0.23 -5.09 2.80
N ILE A 45 -0.26 -4.99 1.57
CA ILE A 45 -1.09 -6.02 0.94
C ILE A 45 -0.22 -6.75 -0.09
N GLU A 46 -0.22 -8.08 -0.09
CA GLU A 46 0.36 -8.83 -1.20
C GLU A 46 -0.68 -8.98 -2.31
N MET A 47 -0.40 -8.43 -3.49
CA MET A 47 -1.28 -8.55 -4.64
C MET A 47 -1.08 -9.92 -5.30
N PRO A 48 -2.14 -10.71 -5.54
CA PRO A 48 -2.02 -12.05 -6.11
C PRO A 48 -1.69 -12.07 -7.62
N PHE A 49 -1.26 -10.94 -8.20
CA PHE A 49 -0.99 -10.81 -9.63
C PHE A 49 0.29 -11.54 -10.08
N ASP A 50 1.12 -12.01 -9.15
CA ASP A 50 2.42 -12.62 -9.45
C ASP A 50 2.54 -14.10 -9.05
N LYS A 51 1.48 -14.89 -9.27
CA LYS A 51 1.62 -16.34 -9.38
C LYS A 51 2.12 -16.73 -10.77
N SER A 52 3.25 -16.15 -11.18
CA SER A 52 3.83 -16.35 -12.52
C SER A 52 5.05 -17.27 -12.52
N LYS A 53 5.09 -18.32 -11.68
CA LYS A 53 5.96 -19.51 -11.91
C LYS A 53 5.31 -20.81 -11.44
N ALA A 54 4.19 -21.20 -12.05
CA ALA A 54 3.86 -22.61 -12.20
C ALA A 54 4.39 -23.05 -13.56
N SER A 55 5.49 -23.80 -13.55
CA SER A 55 6.11 -24.38 -14.73
C SER A 55 5.18 -25.42 -15.40
N SER A 56 5.19 -25.36 -16.73
CA SER A 56 4.72 -26.34 -17.72
C SER A 56 3.23 -26.33 -18.10
N SER A 57 3.01 -25.81 -19.32
CA SER A 57 2.06 -26.27 -20.33
C SER A 57 0.62 -26.54 -19.91
N THR A 58 -0.26 -25.56 -20.14
CA THR A 58 -1.49 -25.81 -20.91
C THR A 58 -2.09 -24.49 -21.41
N GLN A 59 -2.28 -24.45 -22.72
CA GLN A 59 -2.88 -23.36 -23.49
C GLN A 59 -4.35 -23.15 -23.10
N SER A 60 -4.70 -21.91 -22.73
CA SER A 60 -6.04 -21.34 -22.90
C SER A 60 -5.94 -19.82 -22.80
N GLN A 61 -5.99 -19.16 -23.96
CA GLN A 61 -6.03 -17.72 -24.11
C GLN A 61 -7.42 -17.21 -23.70
N LEU A 62 -7.53 -16.47 -22.60
CA LEU A 62 -8.55 -15.43 -22.43
C LEU A 62 -8.17 -14.46 -21.31
N LEU A 63 -7.37 -13.44 -21.62
CA LEU A 63 -7.44 -12.16 -20.91
C LEU A 63 -7.04 -11.07 -21.90
N ALA A 64 -7.96 -10.13 -22.13
CA ALA A 64 -7.82 -9.07 -23.10
C ALA A 64 -6.50 -8.30 -22.91
N VAL A 65 -5.76 -8.17 -24.00
CA VAL A 65 -4.74 -7.15 -24.14
C VAL A 65 -5.45 -5.79 -24.05
N ALA A 66 -5.37 -5.16 -22.88
CA ALA A 66 -5.33 -3.70 -22.81
C ALA A 66 -3.86 -3.33 -22.68
N VAL A 67 -3.21 -3.21 -23.84
CA VAL A 67 -2.12 -2.25 -24.01
C VAL A 67 -2.71 -0.86 -23.79
N GLU A 68 -1.83 0.08 -23.42
CA GLU A 68 -2.01 1.50 -23.14
C GLU A 68 -1.82 1.78 -21.63
N GLU A 69 -0.60 2.15 -21.20
CA GLU A 69 -0.07 3.54 -21.17
C GLU A 69 -0.23 4.09 -19.74
N GLN A 70 0.74 4.68 -19.04
CA GLN A 70 1.99 5.33 -19.39
C GLN A 70 2.97 5.30 -18.21
N LEU A 71 4.23 5.56 -18.55
CA LEU A 71 5.25 6.32 -17.80
C LEU A 71 4.80 6.97 -16.48
#